data_AF-A0A4Y4WSL1-F1
#
_entry.id   AF-A0A4Y4WSL1-F1
#
_cell.length_a   1.000
_cell.length_b   1.000
_cell.length_c   1.000
_cell.angle_alpha   90.00
_cell.angle_beta   90.00
_cell.angle_gamma   90.00
#
_symmetry.space_group_name_H-M   'P 1'
#
loop_
_entity.id
_entity.type
_entity.pdbx_description
1 polymer ?
#
loop_
_entity_poly.entity_id
_entity_poly.type
_entity_poly.pdbx_seq_one_letter_code
_entity_poly.pdbx_strand_id
1 'polypeptide(L)'
;MIKSWTKKWVLILFLMASCFGHLVATTGEKYFKMANQALKRGDYHRAVAFYKRSCNLRMGVGCTSLGSMYEDGDGVDQSIPKAVFYYRRGCNLRNYLACASLGSMYEDGDSVQKDLPKALYYYRRGCHLKGGVSCGSLGFMYFNGTGVKQNYAKALSLSKYACSLNYGISCNFVGYMYRNAKGVQKDLKKALANFKRGCHLKDGASCVSLGYMYEVGMDVKQNGEQALNLYKKGCYLKRGSGCHNVAVMYYTGKGVPKDLDKAVSYYKKGCSLGFSGSCKVLEEVIGKKSDNLQDDAQNDTQDDTQ
;
A
#
# COMPACT_ATOMS: atom_id res chain seq x y z
N MET A 1 56.74 -26.11 -12.41
CA MET A 1 56.09 -26.37 -11.10
C MET A 1 55.38 -25.15 -10.47
N ILE A 2 55.67 -23.91 -10.85
CA ILE A 2 55.13 -22.69 -10.21
C ILE A 2 53.62 -22.43 -10.48
N LYS A 3 53.07 -22.89 -11.62
CA LYS A 3 51.65 -22.69 -11.99
C LYS A 3 50.62 -23.48 -11.16
N SER A 4 51.04 -24.53 -10.45
CA SER A 4 50.15 -25.39 -9.64
C SER A 4 49.91 -24.82 -8.23
N TRP A 5 50.96 -24.24 -7.65
CA TRP A 5 50.93 -23.65 -6.31
C TRP A 5 50.06 -22.39 -6.23
N THR A 6 50.13 -21.50 -7.23
CA THR A 6 49.29 -20.29 -7.28
C THR A 6 47.80 -20.61 -7.42
N LYS A 7 47.44 -21.66 -8.16
CA LYS A 7 46.04 -22.12 -8.28
C LYS A 7 45.48 -22.65 -6.96
N LYS A 8 46.28 -23.40 -6.18
CA LYS A 8 45.85 -23.90 -4.85
C LYS A 8 45.62 -22.78 -3.84
N TRP A 9 46.50 -21.78 -3.79
CA TRP A 9 46.33 -20.62 -2.90
C TRP A 9 45.16 -19.72 -3.30
N VAL A 10 44.95 -19.52 -4.60
CA VAL A 10 43.75 -18.83 -5.11
C VAL A 10 42.49 -19.59 -4.69
N LEU A 11 42.46 -20.92 -4.86
CA LEU A 11 41.31 -21.74 -4.45
C LEU A 11 41.06 -21.67 -2.93
N ILE A 12 42.11 -21.72 -2.10
CA ILE A 12 42.00 -21.61 -0.63
C ILE A 12 41.52 -20.21 -0.22
N LEU A 13 42.04 -19.14 -0.83
CA LEU A 13 41.56 -17.78 -0.60
C LEU A 13 40.10 -17.59 -1.00
N PHE A 14 39.67 -18.19 -2.13
CA PHE A 14 38.27 -18.20 -2.55
C PHE A 14 37.38 -18.98 -1.57
N LEU A 15 37.82 -20.13 -1.08
CA LEU A 15 37.06 -20.95 -0.11
C LEU A 15 36.94 -20.24 1.25
N MET A 16 38.02 -19.62 1.73
CA MET A 16 38.03 -18.84 2.97
C MET A 16 37.15 -17.58 2.87
N ALA A 17 37.21 -16.87 1.74
CA ALA A 17 36.34 -15.73 1.48
C ALA A 17 34.85 -16.13 1.39
N SER A 18 34.55 -17.28 0.79
CA SER A 18 33.20 -17.84 0.73
C SER A 18 32.66 -18.23 2.11
N CYS A 19 33.49 -18.86 2.95
CA CYS A 19 33.12 -19.26 4.31
C CYS A 19 32.87 -18.03 5.20
N PHE A 20 33.76 -17.03 5.14
CA PHE A 20 33.60 -15.79 5.89
C PHE A 20 32.35 -15.00 5.44
N GLY A 21 32.11 -14.91 4.13
CA GLY A 21 30.91 -14.27 3.58
C GLY A 21 29.62 -14.93 4.04
N HIS A 22 29.58 -16.27 4.10
CA HIS A 22 28.42 -17.00 4.58
C HIS A 22 28.16 -16.79 6.08
N LEU A 23 29.22 -16.80 6.91
CA LEU A 23 29.10 -16.57 8.35
C LEU A 23 28.61 -15.14 8.69
N VAL A 24 29.08 -14.13 7.94
CA VAL A 24 28.62 -12.74 8.09
C VAL A 24 27.14 -12.62 7.74
N ALA A 25 26.68 -13.27 6.67
CA ALA A 25 25.28 -13.24 6.25
C ALA A 25 24.35 -13.93 7.27
N THR A 26 24.70 -15.12 7.78
CA THR A 26 23.89 -15.84 8.77
C THR A 26 23.80 -15.09 10.10
N THR A 27 24.90 -14.45 10.51
CA THR A 27 24.93 -13.60 11.71
C THR A 27 24.08 -12.33 11.51
N GLY A 28 24.13 -11.71 10.33
CA GLY A 28 23.32 -10.55 9.99
C GLY A 28 21.81 -10.85 10.02
N GLU A 29 21.42 -12.01 9.49
CA GLU A 29 20.03 -12.48 9.51
C GLU A 29 19.55 -12.79 10.93
N LYS A 30 20.41 -13.39 11.77
CA LYS A 30 20.10 -13.63 13.19
C LYS A 30 19.76 -12.33 13.91
N TYR A 31 20.57 -11.28 13.75
CA TYR A 31 20.27 -9.98 14.36
C TYR A 31 19.00 -9.35 13.81
N PHE A 32 18.72 -9.49 12.50
CA PHE A 32 17.45 -9.02 11.95
C PHE A 32 16.24 -9.72 12.58
N LYS A 33 16.32 -11.05 12.81
CA LYS A 33 15.26 -11.81 13.50
C LYS A 33 15.09 -11.36 14.95
N MET A 34 16.19 -11.16 15.68
CA MET A 34 16.15 -10.65 17.06
C MET A 34 15.54 -9.24 17.13
N ALA A 35 15.87 -8.37 16.17
CA ALA A 35 15.28 -7.03 16.07
C ALA A 35 13.76 -7.09 15.88
N ASN A 36 13.27 -7.92 14.96
CA ASN A 36 11.84 -8.11 14.75
C ASN A 36 11.13 -8.67 15.99
N GLN A 37 11.78 -9.56 16.76
CA GLN A 37 11.23 -10.06 18.01
C GLN A 37 11.15 -8.98 19.09
N ALA A 38 12.18 -8.14 19.21
CA ALA A 38 12.17 -6.99 20.12
C ALA A 38 11.06 -6.00 19.75
N LEU A 39 10.91 -5.69 18.47
CA LEU A 39 9.86 -4.81 17.95
C LEU A 39 8.46 -5.34 18.29
N LYS A 40 8.21 -6.64 18.10
CA LYS A 40 6.94 -7.30 18.47
C LYS A 40 6.62 -7.22 19.96
N ARG A 41 7.64 -7.06 20.82
CA ARG A 41 7.49 -6.91 22.27
C ARG A 41 7.41 -5.44 22.72
N GLY A 42 7.45 -4.49 21.78
CA GLY A 42 7.51 -3.06 22.08
C GLY A 42 8.88 -2.57 22.59
N ASP A 43 9.93 -3.40 22.50
CA ASP A 43 11.28 -3.03 22.93
C ASP A 43 12.03 -2.38 21.77
N TYR A 44 11.66 -1.13 21.47
CA TYR A 44 12.18 -0.37 20.33
C TYR A 44 13.69 -0.09 20.45
N HIS A 45 14.19 0.21 21.65
CA HIS A 45 15.61 0.44 21.88
C HIS A 45 16.46 -0.80 21.55
N ARG A 46 16.04 -2.00 21.97
CA ARG A 46 16.75 -3.23 21.56
C ARG A 46 16.59 -3.53 20.08
N ALA A 47 15.41 -3.27 19.50
CA ALA A 47 15.19 -3.44 18.06
C ALA A 47 16.18 -2.60 17.24
N VAL A 48 16.36 -1.32 17.58
CA VAL A 48 17.35 -0.43 16.97
C VAL A 48 18.76 -1.00 17.08
N ALA A 49 19.17 -1.43 18.28
CA ALA A 49 20.51 -2.00 18.50
C ALA A 49 20.77 -3.22 17.59
N PHE A 50 19.79 -4.12 17.47
CA PHE A 50 19.91 -5.29 16.61
C PHE A 50 19.84 -4.95 15.12
N TYR A 51 18.97 -4.04 14.68
CA TYR A 51 18.96 -3.57 13.30
C TYR A 51 20.28 -2.90 12.90
N LYS A 52 20.89 -2.12 13.80
CA LYS A 52 22.22 -1.52 13.59
C LYS A 52 23.29 -2.60 13.38
N ARG A 53 23.31 -3.66 14.19
CA ARG A 53 24.22 -4.79 13.99
C ARG A 53 23.97 -5.50 12.67
N SER A 54 22.71 -5.76 12.32
CA SER A 54 22.32 -6.38 11.04
C SER A 54 22.76 -5.54 9.84
N CYS A 55 22.54 -4.22 9.88
CA CYS A 55 22.97 -3.28 8.84
C CYS A 55 24.50 -3.20 8.71
N ASN A 56 25.22 -3.23 9.84
CA ASN A 56 26.68 -3.27 9.86
C ASN A 56 27.23 -4.55 9.20
N LEU A 57 26.52 -5.67 9.35
CA LEU A 57 26.78 -6.93 8.66
C LEU A 57 26.20 -6.97 7.24
N ARG A 58 25.96 -5.81 6.63
CA ARG A 58 25.56 -5.62 5.22
C ARG A 58 24.19 -6.21 4.87
N MET A 59 23.30 -6.41 5.85
CA MET A 59 21.91 -6.76 5.56
C MET A 59 21.12 -5.52 5.15
N GLY A 60 20.76 -5.44 3.87
CA GLY A 60 19.97 -4.30 3.35
C GLY A 60 18.63 -4.13 4.07
N VAL A 61 17.97 -5.22 4.46
CA VAL A 61 16.74 -5.20 5.27
C VAL A 61 16.97 -4.56 6.64
N GLY A 62 18.07 -4.86 7.32
CA GLY A 62 18.42 -4.26 8.60
C GLY A 62 18.68 -2.76 8.49
N CYS A 63 19.36 -2.33 7.42
CA CYS A 63 19.54 -0.90 7.15
C CYS A 63 18.21 -0.21 6.83
N THR A 64 17.32 -0.87 6.10
CA THR A 64 16.00 -0.31 5.75
C THR A 64 15.16 -0.12 6.99
N SER A 65 15.06 -1.15 7.86
CA SER A 65 14.32 -1.06 9.12
C SER A 65 14.90 0.00 10.05
N LEU A 66 16.24 0.10 10.15
CA LEU A 66 16.85 1.16 10.95
C LEU A 66 16.57 2.56 10.38
N GLY A 67 16.48 2.69 9.05
CA GLY A 67 16.07 3.92 8.39
C GLY A 67 14.67 4.37 8.84
N SER A 68 13.70 3.45 8.84
CA SER A 68 12.33 3.73 9.32
C SER A 68 12.30 4.09 10.80
N MET A 69 13.06 3.41 11.66
CA MET A 69 13.11 3.78 13.08
C MET A 69 13.61 5.21 13.31
N TYR A 70 14.56 5.70 12.51
CA TYR A 70 14.98 7.10 12.56
C TYR A 70 13.98 8.06 11.92
N GLU A 71 13.21 7.60 10.92
CA GLU A 71 12.15 8.40 10.30
C GLU A 71 10.98 8.62 11.27
N ASP A 72 10.60 7.57 12.02
CA ASP A 72 9.44 7.58 12.91
C ASP A 72 9.80 8.01 14.35
N GLY A 73 11.07 7.94 14.76
CA GLY A 73 11.51 8.21 16.13
C GLY A 73 11.29 7.05 17.10
N ASP A 74 11.17 5.83 16.58
CA ASP A 74 10.89 4.63 17.36
C ASP A 74 12.14 4.10 18.08
N GLY A 75 12.22 4.35 19.39
CA GLY A 75 13.35 3.91 20.23
C GLY A 75 14.67 4.64 19.96
N VAL A 76 14.63 5.73 19.18
CA VAL A 76 15.72 6.69 18.93
C VAL A 76 15.14 8.07 18.67
N ASP A 77 15.91 9.12 18.91
CA ASP A 77 15.52 10.46 18.46
C ASP A 77 15.30 10.49 16.95
N GLN A 78 14.16 11.04 16.53
CA GLN A 78 13.81 11.20 15.14
C GLN A 78 14.91 11.98 14.39
N SER A 79 15.32 11.48 13.24
CA SER A 79 16.39 12.08 12.45
C SER A 79 16.28 11.70 10.98
N ILE A 80 15.64 12.57 10.20
CA ILE A 80 15.50 12.40 8.74
C ILE A 80 16.85 12.24 8.04
N PRO A 81 17.92 12.99 8.37
CA PRO A 81 19.24 12.77 7.75
C PRO A 81 19.79 11.36 8.00
N LYS A 82 19.58 10.79 9.19
CA LYS A 82 19.97 9.40 9.49
C LYS A 82 19.08 8.41 8.75
N ALA A 83 17.77 8.65 8.65
CA ALA A 83 16.86 7.81 7.87
C ALA A 83 17.31 7.73 6.40
N VAL A 84 17.55 8.88 5.75
CA VAL A 84 18.07 8.96 4.37
C VAL A 84 19.41 8.23 4.23
N PHE A 85 20.33 8.40 5.20
CA PHE A 85 21.61 7.70 5.20
C PHE A 85 21.43 6.17 5.21
N TYR A 86 20.58 5.64 6.09
CA TYR A 86 20.36 4.20 6.22
C TYR A 86 19.55 3.62 5.07
N TYR A 87 18.55 4.34 4.54
CA TYR A 87 17.87 3.94 3.31
C TYR A 87 18.83 3.92 2.13
N ARG A 88 19.71 4.91 1.97
CA ARG A 88 20.70 4.91 0.88
C ARG A 88 21.61 3.68 0.98
N ARG A 89 22.05 3.35 2.21
CA ARG A 89 22.83 2.13 2.48
C ARG A 89 22.03 0.87 2.16
N GLY A 90 20.77 0.77 2.57
CA GLY A 90 19.88 -0.35 2.25
C GLY A 90 19.66 -0.54 0.75
N CYS A 91 19.39 0.54 0.02
CA CYS A 91 19.24 0.51 -1.44
C CYS A 91 20.54 0.09 -2.14
N ASN A 92 21.70 0.56 -1.65
CA ASN A 92 23.01 0.10 -2.11
C ASN A 92 23.28 -1.39 -1.83
N LEU A 93 22.71 -1.91 -0.76
CA LEU A 93 22.70 -3.34 -0.42
C LEU A 93 21.55 -4.11 -1.09
N ARG A 94 21.05 -3.60 -2.22
CA ARG A 94 20.04 -4.24 -3.08
C ARG A 94 18.67 -4.45 -2.41
N ASN A 95 18.36 -3.70 -1.36
CA ASN A 95 17.01 -3.71 -0.79
C ASN A 95 16.10 -2.75 -1.57
N TYR A 96 15.09 -3.29 -2.26
CA TYR A 96 14.18 -2.49 -3.07
C TYR A 96 13.25 -1.59 -2.24
N LEU A 97 12.90 -1.98 -1.00
CA LEU A 97 12.05 -1.16 -0.12
C LEU A 97 12.76 0.12 0.27
N ALA A 98 14.04 0.05 0.64
CA ALA A 98 14.85 1.25 0.89
C ALA A 98 14.94 2.17 -0.34
N CYS A 99 15.07 1.61 -1.55
CA CYS A 99 15.01 2.42 -2.76
C CYS A 99 13.61 3.06 -2.95
N ALA A 100 12.53 2.34 -2.62
CA ALA A 100 11.18 2.87 -2.68
C ALA A 100 10.95 4.00 -1.67
N SER A 101 11.42 3.84 -0.42
CA SER A 101 11.34 4.87 0.62
C SER A 101 12.04 6.16 0.17
N LEU A 102 13.28 6.07 -0.33
CA LEU A 102 13.97 7.24 -0.89
C LEU A 102 13.21 7.86 -2.08
N GLY A 103 12.65 7.02 -2.95
CA GLY A 103 11.79 7.46 -4.03
C GLY A 103 10.64 8.33 -3.52
N SER A 104 9.92 7.85 -2.51
CA SER A 104 8.78 8.56 -1.92
C SER A 104 9.20 9.85 -1.25
N MET A 105 10.24 9.81 -0.41
CA MET A 105 10.73 10.98 0.30
C MET A 105 11.04 12.14 -0.65
N TYR A 106 11.72 11.85 -1.78
CA TYR A 106 12.03 12.87 -2.78
C TYR A 106 10.85 13.23 -3.70
N GLU A 107 9.85 12.35 -3.86
CA GLU A 107 8.63 12.65 -4.62
C GLU A 107 7.71 13.60 -3.84
N ASP A 108 7.46 13.29 -2.57
CA ASP A 108 6.52 14.01 -1.71
C ASP A 108 7.12 15.35 -1.28
N GLY A 109 8.34 15.33 -0.72
CA GLY A 109 9.04 16.51 -0.25
C GLY A 109 8.77 16.89 1.21
N ASP A 110 8.02 16.08 1.95
CA ASP A 110 7.52 16.41 3.29
C ASP A 110 8.60 16.37 4.39
N SER A 111 9.70 15.65 4.15
CA SER A 111 10.81 15.49 5.10
C SER A 111 12.19 15.84 4.51
N VAL A 112 12.28 15.91 3.18
CA VAL A 112 13.48 16.28 2.43
C VAL A 112 13.06 17.22 1.31
N GLN A 113 13.97 18.07 0.82
CA GLN A 113 13.66 18.90 -0.34
C GLN A 113 13.21 18.03 -1.52
N LYS A 114 12.01 18.32 -2.03
CA LYS A 114 11.41 17.65 -3.19
C LYS A 114 12.37 17.65 -4.39
N ASP A 115 12.59 16.48 -4.98
CA ASP A 115 13.53 16.25 -6.07
C ASP A 115 13.05 15.09 -6.96
N LEU A 116 12.20 15.40 -7.94
CA LEU A 116 11.61 14.40 -8.83
C LEU A 116 12.67 13.60 -9.63
N PRO A 117 13.77 14.21 -10.14
CA PRO A 117 14.86 13.44 -10.74
C PRO A 117 15.46 12.38 -9.79
N LYS A 118 15.71 12.72 -8.52
CA LYS A 118 16.16 11.72 -7.53
C LYS A 118 15.09 10.67 -7.25
N ALA A 119 13.83 11.05 -7.12
CA ALA A 119 12.73 10.10 -6.92
C ALA A 119 12.70 9.06 -8.05
N LEU A 120 12.74 9.51 -9.31
CA LEU A 120 12.79 8.66 -10.50
C LEU A 120 14.02 7.76 -10.51
N TYR A 121 15.20 8.26 -10.12
CA TYR A 121 16.41 7.46 -10.01
C TYR A 121 16.23 6.30 -9.03
N TYR A 122 15.74 6.59 -7.82
CA TYR A 122 15.54 5.55 -6.80
C TYR A 122 14.42 4.57 -7.15
N TYR A 123 13.31 5.04 -7.72
CA TYR A 123 12.25 4.14 -8.19
C TYR A 123 12.70 3.25 -9.35
N ARG A 124 13.46 3.77 -10.32
CA ARG A 124 14.06 2.94 -11.38
C ARG A 124 14.95 1.85 -10.79
N ARG A 125 15.80 2.22 -9.83
CA ARG A 125 16.70 1.29 -9.16
C ARG A 125 15.95 0.23 -8.36
N GLY A 126 14.95 0.62 -7.56
CA GLY A 126 14.09 -0.32 -6.83
C GLY A 126 13.31 -1.24 -7.76
N CYS A 127 12.82 -0.73 -8.89
CA CYS A 127 12.13 -1.54 -9.89
C CYS A 127 13.06 -2.55 -10.58
N HIS A 128 14.30 -2.15 -10.90
CA HIS A 128 15.32 -3.07 -11.41
C HIS A 128 15.66 -4.20 -10.41
N LEU A 129 15.54 -3.92 -9.11
CA LEU A 129 15.65 -4.90 -8.04
C LEU A 129 14.38 -5.74 -7.82
N LYS A 130 13.42 -5.70 -8.77
CA LYS A 130 12.13 -6.40 -8.72
C LYS A 130 11.23 -5.93 -7.56
N GLY A 131 11.36 -4.67 -7.14
CA GLY A 131 10.49 -4.05 -6.15
C GLY A 131 9.17 -3.60 -6.77
N GLY A 132 8.08 -4.32 -6.47
CA GLY A 132 6.75 -4.02 -7.00
C GLY A 132 6.26 -2.60 -6.70
N VAL A 133 6.49 -2.10 -5.49
CA VAL A 133 6.16 -0.71 -5.10
C VAL A 133 6.89 0.32 -5.96
N SER A 134 8.21 0.16 -6.16
CA SER A 134 8.99 1.09 -6.98
C SER A 134 8.59 1.07 -8.45
N CYS A 135 8.30 -0.11 -9.01
CA CYS A 135 7.76 -0.23 -10.36
C CYS A 135 6.39 0.43 -10.49
N GLY A 136 5.52 0.24 -9.49
CA GLY A 136 4.19 0.83 -9.43
C GLY A 136 4.24 2.35 -9.39
N SER A 137 5.02 2.93 -8.47
CA SER A 137 5.24 4.38 -8.36
C SER A 137 5.81 4.96 -9.65
N LEU A 138 6.85 4.32 -10.23
CA LEU A 138 7.38 4.76 -11.52
C LEU A 138 6.31 4.72 -12.63
N GLY A 139 5.47 3.69 -12.65
CA GLY A 139 4.33 3.61 -13.56
C GLY A 139 3.34 4.76 -13.37
N PHE A 140 3.03 5.11 -12.13
CA PHE A 140 2.14 6.22 -11.80
C PHE A 140 2.74 7.59 -12.19
N MET A 141 4.04 7.81 -11.95
CA MET A 141 4.74 9.02 -12.42
C MET A 141 4.66 9.18 -13.94
N TYR A 142 4.85 8.10 -14.70
CA TYR A 142 4.65 8.12 -16.16
C TYR A 142 3.19 8.35 -16.57
N PHE A 143 2.23 7.86 -15.78
CA PHE A 143 0.81 8.08 -16.05
C PHE A 143 0.41 9.55 -15.86
N ASN A 144 0.92 10.21 -14.82
CA ASN A 144 0.61 11.62 -14.55
C ASN A 144 1.52 12.61 -15.29
N GLY A 145 2.69 12.17 -15.73
CA GLY A 145 3.74 13.08 -16.22
C GLY A 145 4.48 13.81 -15.09
N THR A 146 4.51 13.23 -13.88
CA THR A 146 5.20 13.83 -12.73
C THR A 146 6.71 13.64 -12.88
N GLY A 147 7.45 14.72 -13.13
CA GLY A 147 8.92 14.69 -13.30
C GLY A 147 9.41 14.00 -14.58
N VAL A 148 8.51 13.50 -15.42
CA VAL A 148 8.78 12.87 -16.72
C VAL A 148 7.70 13.27 -17.71
N LYS A 149 7.99 13.23 -19.01
CA LYS A 149 6.94 13.34 -20.02
C LYS A 149 5.93 12.20 -19.82
N GLN A 150 4.64 12.55 -19.77
CA GLN A 150 3.55 11.59 -19.65
C GLN A 150 3.64 10.52 -20.74
N ASN A 151 3.49 9.25 -20.35
CA ASN A 151 3.53 8.12 -21.25
C ASN A 151 2.70 6.96 -20.70
N TYR A 152 1.47 6.81 -21.20
CA TYR A 152 0.57 5.76 -20.76
C TYR A 152 1.04 4.34 -21.12
N ALA A 153 1.70 4.14 -22.26
CA ALA A 153 2.20 2.83 -22.65
C ALA A 153 3.27 2.34 -21.65
N LYS A 154 4.18 3.24 -21.26
CA LYS A 154 5.20 2.95 -20.25
C LYS A 154 4.60 2.76 -18.86
N ALA A 155 3.62 3.60 -18.49
CA ALA A 155 2.86 3.43 -17.25
C ALA A 155 2.23 2.04 -17.16
N LEU A 156 1.49 1.62 -18.20
CA LEU A 156 0.87 0.30 -18.26
C LEU A 156 1.89 -0.82 -18.13
N SER A 157 3.01 -0.75 -18.86
CA SER A 157 4.05 -1.77 -18.82
C SER A 157 4.64 -1.93 -17.41
N LEU A 158 4.97 -0.81 -16.77
CA LEU A 158 5.54 -0.80 -15.42
C LEU A 158 4.53 -1.29 -14.38
N SER A 159 3.27 -0.88 -14.46
CA SER A 159 2.22 -1.32 -13.54
C SER A 159 1.83 -2.78 -13.73
N LYS A 160 1.84 -3.31 -14.97
CA LYS A 160 1.72 -4.75 -15.23
C LYS A 160 2.86 -5.52 -14.58
N TYR A 161 4.08 -5.03 -14.73
CA TYR A 161 5.25 -5.65 -14.10
C TYR A 161 5.14 -5.62 -12.57
N ALA A 162 4.78 -4.48 -11.97
CA ALA A 162 4.52 -4.35 -10.54
C ALA A 162 3.42 -5.32 -10.04
N CYS A 163 2.32 -5.45 -10.78
CA CYS A 163 1.26 -6.42 -10.48
C CYS A 163 1.76 -7.88 -10.56
N SER A 164 2.65 -8.19 -11.50
CA SER A 164 3.30 -9.51 -11.60
C SER A 164 4.21 -9.81 -10.41
N LEU A 165 4.76 -8.76 -9.78
CA LEU A 165 5.53 -8.80 -8.53
C LEU A 165 4.64 -8.76 -7.28
N ASN A 166 3.35 -9.10 -7.42
CA ASN A 166 2.35 -9.17 -6.35
C ASN A 166 2.04 -7.83 -5.66
N TYR A 167 2.30 -6.70 -6.29
CA TYR A 167 1.87 -5.40 -5.78
C TYR A 167 0.42 -5.10 -6.19
N GLY A 168 -0.53 -5.44 -5.30
CA GLY A 168 -1.97 -5.41 -5.57
C GLY A 168 -2.50 -4.05 -6.04
N ILE A 169 -1.97 -2.94 -5.51
CA ILE A 169 -2.33 -1.57 -5.93
C ILE A 169 -2.06 -1.37 -7.42
N SER A 170 -0.97 -1.91 -7.95
CA SER A 170 -0.70 -1.83 -9.39
C SER A 170 -1.63 -2.72 -10.22
N CYS A 171 -2.12 -3.84 -9.68
CA CYS A 171 -3.17 -4.61 -10.37
C CYS A 171 -4.46 -3.81 -10.48
N ASN A 172 -4.89 -3.11 -9.42
CA ASN A 172 -6.02 -2.18 -9.49
C ASN A 172 -5.81 -1.14 -10.60
N PHE A 173 -4.63 -0.56 -10.64
CA PHE A 173 -4.31 0.51 -11.57
C PHE A 173 -4.30 0.03 -13.03
N VAL A 174 -3.75 -1.16 -13.31
CA VAL A 174 -3.86 -1.79 -14.64
C VAL A 174 -5.34 -2.03 -15.00
N GLY A 175 -6.14 -2.51 -14.06
CA GLY A 175 -7.58 -2.69 -14.26
C GLY A 175 -8.28 -1.36 -14.59
N TYR A 176 -7.93 -0.30 -13.88
CA TYR A 176 -8.42 1.05 -14.14
C TYR A 176 -8.05 1.55 -15.56
N MET A 177 -6.81 1.35 -15.99
CA MET A 177 -6.36 1.78 -17.33
C MET A 177 -7.15 1.08 -18.44
N TYR A 178 -7.39 -0.23 -18.33
CA TYR A 178 -8.21 -0.97 -19.29
C TYR A 178 -9.70 -0.60 -19.25
N ARG A 179 -10.27 -0.40 -18.06
CA ARG A 179 -11.68 -0.02 -17.92
C ARG A 179 -11.97 1.34 -18.56
N ASN A 180 -11.04 2.30 -18.43
CA ASN A 180 -11.22 3.69 -18.84
C ASN A 180 -10.45 4.07 -20.11
N ALA A 181 -9.92 3.08 -20.85
CA ALA A 181 -9.16 3.28 -22.08
C ALA A 181 -8.00 4.30 -21.96
N LYS A 182 -7.29 4.32 -20.83
CA LYS A 182 -6.17 5.26 -20.61
C LYS A 182 -4.90 4.74 -21.26
N GLY A 183 -4.65 5.19 -22.50
CA GLY A 183 -3.50 4.79 -23.32
C GLY A 183 -3.49 3.33 -23.76
N VAL A 184 -4.66 2.69 -23.71
CA VAL A 184 -4.93 1.34 -24.20
C VAL A 184 -6.35 1.31 -24.74
N GLN A 185 -6.63 0.39 -25.66
CA GLN A 185 -8.02 0.09 -26.02
C GLN A 185 -8.78 -0.44 -24.78
N LYS A 186 -10.04 -0.03 -24.67
CA LYS A 186 -10.93 -0.50 -23.60
C LYS A 186 -11.05 -2.02 -23.66
N ASP A 187 -10.81 -2.69 -22.53
CA ASP A 187 -10.89 -4.16 -22.43
C ASP A 187 -11.39 -4.54 -21.02
N LEU A 188 -12.70 -4.78 -20.92
CA LEU A 188 -13.35 -5.05 -19.65
C LEU A 188 -12.98 -6.42 -19.07
N LYS A 189 -12.67 -7.42 -19.93
CA LYS A 189 -12.18 -8.74 -19.49
C LYS A 189 -10.83 -8.60 -18.80
N LYS A 190 -9.90 -7.84 -19.38
CA LYS A 190 -8.61 -7.55 -18.74
C LYS A 190 -8.78 -6.70 -17.50
N ALA A 191 -9.71 -5.74 -17.47
CA ALA A 191 -9.99 -4.98 -16.27
C ALA A 191 -10.45 -5.89 -15.12
N LEU A 192 -11.46 -6.73 -15.38
CA LEU A 192 -12.01 -7.69 -14.43
C LEU A 192 -10.94 -8.63 -13.88
N ALA A 193 -10.10 -9.21 -14.75
CA ALA A 193 -9.01 -10.10 -14.35
C ALA A 193 -8.00 -9.41 -13.42
N ASN A 194 -7.64 -8.16 -13.70
CA ASN A 194 -6.71 -7.39 -12.89
C ASN A 194 -7.32 -6.97 -11.54
N PHE A 195 -8.59 -6.56 -11.49
CA PHE A 195 -9.27 -6.28 -10.21
C PHE A 195 -9.43 -7.56 -9.36
N LYS A 196 -9.75 -8.71 -9.98
CA LYS A 196 -9.74 -10.02 -9.29
C LYS A 196 -8.38 -10.32 -8.67
N ARG A 197 -7.29 -10.17 -9.44
CA ARG A 197 -5.93 -10.38 -8.95
C ARG A 197 -5.56 -9.41 -7.82
N GLY A 198 -5.82 -8.12 -7.96
CA GLY A 198 -5.54 -7.14 -6.91
C GLY A 198 -6.33 -7.42 -5.62
N CYS A 199 -7.61 -7.79 -5.74
CA CYS A 199 -8.43 -8.15 -4.58
C CYS A 199 -7.98 -9.47 -3.91
N HIS A 200 -7.43 -10.41 -4.68
CA HIS A 200 -6.76 -11.61 -4.14
C HIS A 200 -5.49 -11.22 -3.36
N LEU A 201 -4.70 -10.28 -3.90
CA LEU A 201 -3.52 -9.68 -3.27
C LEU A 201 -3.84 -8.66 -2.16
N LYS A 202 -5.06 -8.72 -1.59
CA LYS A 202 -5.51 -7.91 -0.45
C LYS A 202 -5.53 -6.40 -0.70
N ASP A 203 -5.57 -5.95 -1.96
CA ASP A 203 -5.84 -4.54 -2.26
C ASP A 203 -7.33 -4.23 -2.15
N GLY A 204 -7.72 -3.42 -1.17
CA GLY A 204 -9.10 -3.08 -0.90
C GLY A 204 -9.76 -2.29 -2.03
N ALA A 205 -9.01 -1.43 -2.74
CA ALA A 205 -9.51 -0.67 -3.88
C ALA A 205 -9.88 -1.58 -5.06
N SER A 206 -9.09 -2.62 -5.31
CA SER A 206 -9.40 -3.65 -6.30
C SER A 206 -10.68 -4.40 -5.98
N CYS A 207 -10.91 -4.76 -4.70
CA CYS A 207 -12.16 -5.40 -4.30
C CYS A 207 -13.37 -4.50 -4.54
N VAL A 208 -13.25 -3.20 -4.25
CA VAL A 208 -14.30 -2.21 -4.55
C VAL A 208 -14.54 -2.08 -6.05
N SER A 209 -13.48 -1.94 -6.85
CA SER A 209 -13.61 -1.86 -8.33
C SER A 209 -14.26 -3.11 -8.92
N LEU A 210 -13.92 -4.30 -8.39
CA LEU A 210 -14.55 -5.56 -8.79
C LEU A 210 -16.03 -5.61 -8.37
N GLY A 211 -16.34 -5.18 -7.15
CA GLY A 211 -17.72 -5.11 -6.64
C GLY A 211 -18.59 -4.23 -7.53
N TYR A 212 -18.07 -3.09 -7.95
CA TYR A 212 -18.74 -2.18 -8.88
C TYR A 212 -19.04 -2.83 -10.23
N MET A 213 -18.12 -3.61 -10.80
CA MET A 213 -18.39 -4.33 -12.04
C MET A 213 -19.56 -5.32 -11.91
N TYR A 214 -19.67 -6.03 -10.78
CA TYR A 214 -20.80 -6.92 -10.51
C TYR A 214 -22.10 -6.16 -10.20
N GLU A 215 -22.03 -5.01 -9.52
CA GLU A 215 -23.21 -4.21 -9.19
C GLU A 215 -23.93 -3.70 -10.44
N VAL A 216 -23.17 -3.29 -11.46
CA VAL A 216 -23.70 -2.69 -12.69
C VAL A 216 -23.73 -3.66 -13.89
N GLY A 217 -23.23 -4.89 -13.74
CA GLY A 217 -23.18 -5.88 -14.82
C GLY A 217 -22.17 -5.55 -15.93
N MET A 218 -21.02 -4.93 -15.59
CA MET A 218 -20.01 -4.52 -16.57
C MET A 218 -19.14 -5.71 -17.00
N ASP A 219 -19.45 -6.31 -18.16
CA ASP A 219 -18.77 -7.51 -18.72
C ASP A 219 -18.90 -8.77 -17.83
N VAL A 220 -19.84 -8.73 -16.90
CA VAL A 220 -20.25 -9.84 -16.03
C VAL A 220 -21.76 -9.78 -15.83
N LYS A 221 -22.40 -10.91 -15.52
CA LYS A 221 -23.81 -10.90 -15.11
C LYS A 221 -23.95 -10.06 -13.85
N GLN A 222 -24.89 -9.12 -13.86
CA GLN A 222 -25.19 -8.27 -12.71
C GLN A 222 -25.53 -9.15 -11.50
N ASN A 223 -24.91 -8.87 -10.35
CA ASN A 223 -25.08 -9.65 -9.12
C ASN A 223 -24.85 -8.77 -7.89
N GLY A 224 -25.95 -8.37 -7.24
CA GLY A 224 -25.93 -7.54 -6.04
C GLY A 224 -25.28 -8.22 -4.83
N GLU A 225 -25.55 -9.50 -4.59
CA GLU A 225 -24.95 -10.24 -3.48
C GLU A 225 -23.43 -10.34 -3.62
N GLN A 226 -22.94 -10.63 -4.83
CA GLN A 226 -21.52 -10.67 -5.12
C GLN A 226 -20.86 -9.29 -4.97
N ALA A 227 -21.54 -8.23 -5.41
CA ALA A 227 -21.08 -6.86 -5.19
C ALA A 227 -20.98 -6.53 -3.69
N LEU A 228 -22.01 -6.83 -2.90
CA LEU A 228 -22.04 -6.63 -1.45
C LEU A 228 -20.85 -7.34 -0.77
N ASN A 229 -20.61 -8.61 -1.11
CA ASN A 229 -19.52 -9.39 -0.53
C ASN A 229 -18.14 -8.79 -0.86
N LEU A 230 -17.96 -8.29 -2.08
CA LEU A 230 -16.72 -7.63 -2.50
C LEU A 230 -16.52 -6.27 -1.84
N TYR A 231 -17.59 -5.48 -1.67
CA TYR A 231 -17.55 -4.22 -0.93
C TYR A 231 -17.26 -4.43 0.55
N LYS A 232 -17.89 -5.44 1.19
CA LYS A 232 -17.57 -5.86 2.57
C LYS A 232 -16.10 -6.25 2.70
N LYS A 233 -15.56 -7.00 1.73
CA LYS A 233 -14.13 -7.36 1.70
C LYS A 233 -13.24 -6.12 1.56
N GLY A 234 -13.58 -5.16 0.69
CA GLY A 234 -12.88 -3.88 0.58
C GLY A 234 -12.90 -3.10 1.90
N CYS A 235 -14.05 -3.03 2.56
CA CYS A 235 -14.23 -2.41 3.87
C CYS A 235 -13.38 -3.09 4.96
N TYR A 236 -13.34 -4.43 4.99
CA TYR A 236 -12.50 -5.20 5.89
C TYR A 236 -11.01 -4.89 5.69
N LEU A 237 -10.58 -4.74 4.42
CA LEU A 237 -9.25 -4.30 4.01
C LEU A 237 -9.03 -2.78 4.19
N LYS A 238 -9.81 -2.14 5.06
CA LYS A 238 -9.70 -0.73 5.46
C LYS A 238 -9.89 0.27 4.32
N ARG A 239 -10.49 -0.13 3.19
CA ARG A 239 -10.88 0.80 2.13
C ARG A 239 -12.23 1.44 2.48
N GLY A 240 -12.20 2.70 2.93
CA GLY A 240 -13.42 3.42 3.37
C GLY A 240 -14.54 3.48 2.33
N SER A 241 -14.23 3.63 1.04
CA SER A 241 -15.23 3.55 -0.06
C SER A 241 -15.93 2.19 -0.15
N GLY A 242 -15.27 1.11 0.28
CA GLY A 242 -15.92 -0.19 0.40
C GLY A 242 -17.00 -0.18 1.48
N CYS A 243 -16.72 0.39 2.64
CA CYS A 243 -17.72 0.52 3.71
C CYS A 243 -18.88 1.42 3.27
N HIS A 244 -18.57 2.52 2.59
CA HIS A 244 -19.59 3.41 2.00
C HIS A 244 -20.52 2.66 1.05
N ASN A 245 -19.98 1.89 0.10
CA ASN A 245 -20.81 1.17 -0.87
C ASN A 245 -21.68 0.09 -0.19
N VAL A 246 -21.19 -0.58 0.85
CA VAL A 246 -22.02 -1.48 1.67
C VAL A 246 -23.18 -0.71 2.31
N ALA A 247 -22.89 0.48 2.86
CA ALA A 247 -23.91 1.32 3.48
C ALA A 247 -24.98 1.75 2.47
N VAL A 248 -24.57 2.19 1.27
CA VAL A 248 -25.47 2.59 0.19
C VAL A 248 -26.38 1.43 -0.24
N MET A 249 -25.83 0.22 -0.37
CA MET A 249 -26.63 -0.96 -0.72
C MET A 249 -27.72 -1.26 0.31
N TYR A 250 -27.38 -1.24 1.60
CA TYR A 250 -28.37 -1.44 2.68
C TYR A 250 -29.34 -0.26 2.82
N TYR A 251 -28.90 0.97 2.56
CA TYR A 251 -29.75 2.16 2.63
C TYR A 251 -30.81 2.17 1.53
N THR A 252 -30.41 1.84 0.30
CA THR A 252 -31.29 1.86 -0.88
C THR A 252 -32.09 0.56 -1.06
N GLY A 253 -31.63 -0.56 -0.49
CA GLY A 253 -32.20 -1.88 -0.77
C GLY A 253 -31.87 -2.41 -2.18
N LYS A 254 -30.91 -1.80 -2.89
CA LYS A 254 -30.54 -2.22 -4.24
C LYS A 254 -29.65 -3.46 -4.19
N GLY A 255 -30.20 -4.60 -4.65
CA GLY A 255 -29.49 -5.87 -4.76
C GLY A 255 -29.38 -6.65 -3.44
N VAL A 256 -29.84 -6.09 -2.33
CA VAL A 256 -29.91 -6.70 -0.99
C VAL A 256 -31.11 -6.11 -0.23
N PRO A 257 -31.74 -6.83 0.71
CA PRO A 257 -32.82 -6.25 1.52
C PRO A 257 -32.38 -4.97 2.25
N LYS A 258 -33.26 -3.96 2.25
CA LYS A 258 -33.02 -2.67 2.92
C LYS A 258 -32.85 -2.88 4.43
N ASP A 259 -31.85 -2.23 5.02
CA ASP A 259 -31.51 -2.33 6.44
C ASP A 259 -30.80 -1.05 6.90
N LEU A 260 -31.56 -0.14 7.53
CA LEU A 260 -31.06 1.18 7.88
C LEU A 260 -30.00 1.15 9.00
N ASP A 261 -30.12 0.22 9.95
CA ASP A 261 -29.16 0.09 11.05
C ASP A 261 -27.80 -0.39 10.54
N LYS A 262 -27.79 -1.39 9.64
CA LYS A 262 -26.56 -1.79 8.96
C LYS A 262 -26.01 -0.64 8.12
N ALA A 263 -26.85 0.09 7.40
CA ALA A 263 -26.40 1.23 6.61
C ALA A 263 -25.67 2.28 7.46
N VAL A 264 -26.28 2.74 8.57
CA VAL A 264 -25.67 3.71 9.49
C VAL A 264 -24.37 3.19 10.08
N SER A 265 -24.32 1.91 10.49
CA SER A 265 -23.11 1.28 11.02
C SER A 265 -21.95 1.30 10.00
N TYR A 266 -22.22 0.95 8.74
CA TYR A 266 -21.21 0.99 7.69
C TYR A 266 -20.84 2.40 7.24
N TYR A 267 -21.76 3.37 7.28
CA TYR A 267 -21.41 4.78 7.08
C TYR A 267 -20.45 5.26 8.18
N LYS A 268 -20.75 5.01 9.47
CA LYS A 268 -19.85 5.34 10.60
C LYS A 268 -18.46 4.77 10.39
N LYS A 269 -18.38 3.49 10.00
CA LYS A 269 -17.11 2.82 9.70
C LYS A 269 -16.39 3.39 8.47
N GLY A 270 -17.11 3.78 7.42
CA GLY A 270 -16.52 4.44 6.25
C GLY A 270 -15.93 5.81 6.60
N CYS A 271 -16.65 6.58 7.43
CA CYS A 271 -16.20 7.88 7.90
C CYS A 271 -14.96 7.76 8.81
N SER A 272 -14.93 6.81 9.74
CA SER A 272 -13.75 6.58 10.60
C SER A 272 -12.52 6.09 9.82
N LEU A 273 -12.72 5.56 8.62
CA LEU A 273 -11.64 5.24 7.66
C LEU A 273 -11.31 6.40 6.71
N GLY A 274 -11.80 7.61 6.99
CA GLY A 274 -11.50 8.84 6.25
C GLY A 274 -12.25 9.00 4.93
N PHE A 275 -13.29 8.20 4.64
CA PHE A 275 -14.08 8.40 3.43
C PHE A 275 -15.15 9.48 3.63
N SER A 276 -14.86 10.70 3.16
CA SER A 276 -15.70 11.89 3.32
C SER A 276 -17.15 11.69 2.87
N GLY A 277 -17.39 10.92 1.81
CA GLY A 277 -18.74 10.62 1.34
C GLY A 277 -19.60 9.91 2.39
N SER A 278 -19.01 9.11 3.28
CA SER A 278 -19.74 8.53 4.40
C SER A 278 -19.97 9.51 5.55
N CYS A 279 -19.02 10.41 5.82
CA CYS A 279 -19.18 11.42 6.87
C CYS A 279 -20.33 12.38 6.54
N LYS A 280 -20.37 12.87 5.29
CA LYS A 280 -21.45 13.76 4.81
C LYS A 280 -22.83 13.15 4.97
N VAL A 281 -23.00 11.88 4.58
CA VAL A 281 -24.30 11.19 4.72
C VAL A 281 -24.68 11.01 6.19
N LEU A 282 -23.72 10.80 7.10
CA LEU A 282 -24.03 10.74 8.54
C LEU A 282 -24.49 12.09 9.08
N GLU A 283 -23.84 13.18 8.67
CA GLU A 283 -24.26 14.53 9.06
C GLU A 283 -25.70 14.80 8.61
N GLU A 284 -26.05 14.43 7.38
CA GLU A 284 -27.43 14.57 6.86
C GLU A 284 -28.45 13.66 7.58
N VAL A 285 -28.08 12.42 7.89
CA VAL A 285 -28.98 11.46 8.57
C VAL A 285 -29.14 11.79 10.05
N ILE A 286 -28.09 12.27 10.72
CA ILE A 286 -28.14 12.69 12.12
C ILE A 286 -28.84 14.04 12.26
N GLY A 287 -28.58 15.00 11.37
CA GLY A 287 -29.27 16.30 11.35
C GLY A 287 -30.79 16.17 11.14
N LYS A 288 -31.23 15.31 10.22
CA LYS A 288 -32.67 15.02 10.07
C LYS A 288 -33.31 14.37 11.29
N LYS A 289 -32.52 13.63 12.09
CA LYS A 289 -33.03 13.01 13.32
C LYS A 289 -33.16 14.02 14.45
N SER A 290 -32.34 15.07 14.49
CA SER A 290 -32.50 16.17 15.46
C SER A 290 -33.65 17.11 15.11
N ASP A 291 -33.88 17.35 13.81
CA ASP A 291 -34.98 18.23 13.37
C ASP A 291 -36.34 17.57 13.61
N ASN A 292 -36.49 16.28 13.28
CA ASN A 292 -37.72 15.55 13.58
C ASN A 292 -37.99 15.40 15.09
N LEU A 293 -36.95 15.34 15.93
CA LEU A 293 -37.13 15.32 17.39
C LEU A 293 -37.53 16.69 17.97
N GLN A 294 -37.25 17.80 17.26
CA GLN A 294 -37.73 19.13 17.64
C GLN A 294 -39.18 19.35 17.21
N ASP A 295 -39.59 18.81 16.06
CA ASP A 295 -40.98 18.86 15.60
C ASP A 295 -41.90 17.95 16.46
N ASP A 296 -41.43 16.77 16.86
CA ASP A 296 -42.16 15.87 17.76
C ASP A 296 -42.30 16.48 19.19
N ALA A 297 -41.26 17.18 19.68
CA ALA A 297 -41.32 17.87 20.97
C ALA A 297 -42.19 19.13 20.97
N GLN A 298 -42.50 19.71 19.80
CA GLN A 298 -43.45 20.82 19.67
C GLN A 298 -44.90 20.33 19.55
N ASN A 299 -45.15 19.16 18.97
CA ASN A 299 -46.49 18.57 18.89
C ASN A 299 -46.98 17.95 20.21
N ASP A 300 -46.08 17.48 21.08
CA ASP A 300 -46.46 16.93 22.41
C ASP A 300 -46.83 18.02 23.45
N THR A 301 -46.79 19.31 23.08
CA THR A 301 -47.17 20.42 23.99
C THR A 301 -48.51 21.08 23.66
N GLN A 302 -49.29 20.52 22.72
CA GLN A 302 -50.59 21.08 22.30
C GLN A 302 -51.84 20.26 22.68
N ASP A 303 -51.72 19.13 23.40
CA ASP A 303 -52.87 18.27 23.71
C ASP A 303 -53.35 18.31 25.18
N ASP A 304 -52.86 19.25 26.01
CA ASP A 304 -53.27 19.42 27.42
C ASP A 304 -54.08 20.70 27.71
N THR A 305 -54.69 21.32 26.68
CA THR A 305 -55.70 22.38 26.89
C THR A 305 -56.94 22.19 26.02
N GLN A 306 -57.81 21.27 26.43
CA GLN A 306 -59.28 21.42 26.35
C GLN A 306 -60.02 20.45 27.25
#